data_AF-K5WE04-F1
#
_entry.id   AF-K5WE04-F1
#
_cell.length_a   1.000
_cell.length_b   1.000
_cell.length_c   1.000
_cell.angle_alpha   90.00
_cell.angle_beta   90.00
_cell.angle_gamma   90.00
#
_symmetry.space_group_name_H-M   'P 1'
#
loop_
_entity.id
_entity.type
_entity.pdbx_description
1 polymer ?
#
loop_
_entity_poly.entity_id
_entity_poly.type
_entity_poly.pdbx_seq_one_letter_code
_entity_poly.pdbx_strand_id
1 'polypeptide(L)'
;MPTATQVFSTVGALVALKAAFDLLRLAAVYALPSNLRRYLYGAAPYALVTAATDGIGKSVSKELYKHGFNLILHGRNSEKLERVREEIQALGASKRDVKIWVADANSPDVDFEAAVAQWEGLEITLVVNNVGGAPVRESTIDVIPESDLLTDVRRNSLFPLLLTRALLPKLRRASGPVEIAFCGSLSSSLPIPRIIPYGATKAFLRQCSGALQSDELFHATGTPNISTIYLDVGSVASAGHKVSASFATPSSDVFARHLVHCIGCGRASIVPYWPHALQAGMVSMLPASLLLPELFKAMDEELKVGKRG
;
A
#
# COMPACT_ATOMS: atom_id res chain seq x y z
N MET A 1 -31.29 38.91 -16.36
CA MET A 1 -30.56 38.20 -15.28
C MET A 1 -31.03 36.75 -15.28
N PRO A 2 -30.13 35.76 -15.10
CA PRO A 2 -30.54 34.35 -15.05
C PRO A 2 -31.49 34.12 -13.87
N THR A 3 -32.50 33.27 -14.06
CA THR A 3 -33.43 32.90 -12.99
C THR A 3 -32.75 31.99 -11.97
N ALA A 4 -33.22 31.95 -10.73
CA ALA A 4 -32.68 31.04 -9.71
C ALA A 4 -32.66 29.58 -10.20
N THR A 5 -33.69 29.14 -10.91
CA THR A 5 -33.77 27.82 -11.54
C THR A 5 -32.64 27.58 -12.55
N GLN A 6 -32.31 28.57 -13.38
CA GLN A 6 -31.19 28.46 -14.34
C GLN A 6 -29.84 28.35 -13.63
N VAL A 7 -29.65 29.11 -12.54
CA VAL A 7 -28.43 29.04 -11.74
C VAL A 7 -28.29 27.66 -11.09
N PHE A 8 -29.31 27.16 -10.38
CA PHE A 8 -29.26 25.84 -9.74
C PHE A 8 -29.09 24.69 -10.74
N SER A 9 -29.77 24.76 -11.88
CA SER A 9 -29.63 23.73 -12.93
C SER A 9 -28.22 23.70 -13.52
N THR A 10 -27.63 24.88 -13.74
CA THR A 10 -26.24 24.99 -14.25
C THR A 10 -25.24 24.44 -13.24
N VAL A 11 -25.36 24.82 -11.97
CA VAL A 11 -24.50 24.29 -10.90
C VAL A 11 -24.66 22.77 -10.78
N GLY A 12 -25.90 22.26 -10.78
CA GLY A 12 -26.19 20.83 -10.75
C GLY A 12 -25.56 20.07 -11.93
N ALA A 13 -25.68 20.61 -13.14
CA ALA A 13 -25.05 20.02 -14.34
C ALA A 13 -23.53 19.98 -14.24
N LEU A 14 -22.89 21.04 -13.75
CA LEU A 14 -21.43 21.08 -13.55
C LEU A 14 -20.95 20.07 -12.50
N VAL A 15 -21.69 19.93 -11.39
CA VAL A 15 -21.39 18.93 -10.35
C VAL A 15 -21.53 17.51 -10.90
N ALA A 16 -22.61 17.22 -11.63
CA ALA A 16 -22.83 15.92 -12.25
C ALA A 16 -21.75 15.59 -13.30
N LEU A 17 -21.37 16.55 -14.14
CA LEU A 17 -20.31 16.38 -15.14
C LEU A 17 -18.96 16.09 -14.48
N LYS A 18 -18.61 16.82 -13.42
CA LYS A 18 -17.38 16.56 -12.65
C LYS A 18 -17.40 15.16 -12.05
N ALA A 19 -18.50 14.76 -11.43
CA ALA A 19 -18.65 13.43 -10.83
C ALA A 19 -18.51 12.31 -11.89
N ALA A 20 -19.15 12.47 -13.05
CA ALA A 20 -19.03 11.53 -14.16
C ALA A 20 -17.58 11.44 -14.68
N PHE A 21 -16.90 12.58 -14.82
CA PHE A 21 -15.50 12.62 -15.24
C PHE A 21 -14.56 11.93 -14.23
N ASP A 22 -14.74 12.18 -12.94
CA ASP A 22 -13.96 11.55 -11.87
C ASP A 22 -14.18 10.03 -11.84
N LEU A 23 -15.43 9.58 -12.04
CA LEU A 23 -15.79 8.16 -12.13
C LEU A 23 -15.17 7.50 -13.36
N LEU A 24 -15.23 8.13 -14.53
CA LEU A 24 -14.60 7.63 -15.76
C LEU A 24 -13.09 7.53 -15.61
N ARG A 25 -12.45 8.53 -14.99
CA ARG A 25 -11.01 8.49 -14.68
C ARG A 25 -10.65 7.36 -13.72
N LEU A 26 -11.49 7.09 -12.73
CA LEU A 26 -11.29 5.97 -11.82
C LEU A 26 -11.47 4.63 -12.55
N ALA A 27 -12.53 4.47 -13.34
CA ALA A 27 -12.80 3.27 -14.13
C ALA A 27 -11.67 2.97 -15.12
N ALA A 28 -11.09 4.01 -15.73
CA ALA A 28 -9.96 3.88 -16.65
C ALA A 28 -8.73 3.22 -16.00
N VAL A 29 -8.47 3.43 -14.71
CA VAL A 29 -7.35 2.77 -14.00
C VAL A 29 -7.48 1.25 -14.01
N TYR A 30 -8.71 0.73 -13.86
CA TYR A 30 -8.97 -0.71 -13.83
C TYR A 30 -9.18 -1.31 -15.22
N ALA A 31 -9.65 -0.52 -16.18
CA ALA A 31 -9.98 -0.99 -17.53
C ALA A 31 -8.80 -0.89 -18.51
N LEU A 32 -7.90 0.08 -18.32
CA LEU A 32 -6.75 0.26 -19.21
C LEU A 32 -5.54 -0.58 -18.76
N PRO A 33 -4.60 -0.88 -19.67
CA PRO A 33 -3.37 -1.60 -19.34
C PRO A 33 -2.55 -0.91 -18.26
N SER A 34 -1.84 -1.71 -17.45
CA SER A 34 -0.93 -1.20 -16.41
C SER A 34 0.22 -0.38 -16.99
N ASN A 35 0.64 0.66 -16.26
CA ASN A 35 1.81 1.47 -16.57
C ASN A 35 3.10 0.93 -15.93
N LEU A 36 3.07 -0.25 -15.31
CA LEU A 36 4.22 -0.87 -14.63
C LEU A 36 5.49 -0.91 -15.50
N ARG A 37 5.34 -1.10 -16.82
CA ARG A 37 6.46 -1.14 -17.77
C ARG A 37 7.32 0.12 -17.77
N ARG A 38 6.78 1.26 -17.33
CA ARG A 38 7.53 2.52 -17.20
C ARG A 38 8.71 2.40 -16.21
N TYR A 39 8.62 1.49 -15.25
CA TYR A 39 9.66 1.25 -14.24
C TYR A 39 10.62 0.12 -14.62
N LEU A 40 10.43 -0.51 -15.79
CA LEU A 40 11.30 -1.56 -16.34
C LEU A 40 12.32 -0.97 -17.31
N TYR A 41 13.20 -0.10 -16.80
CA TYR A 41 14.30 0.49 -17.55
C TYR A 41 15.65 0.16 -16.90
N GLY A 42 16.72 0.53 -17.60
CA GLY A 42 18.08 0.19 -17.18
C GLY A 42 18.46 -1.24 -17.55
N ALA A 43 19.68 -1.65 -17.17
CA ALA A 43 20.18 -3.00 -17.43
C ALA A 43 19.46 -4.06 -16.58
N ALA A 44 19.07 -3.69 -15.36
CA ALA A 44 18.45 -4.60 -14.39
C ALA A 44 17.61 -3.81 -13.36
N PRO A 45 16.30 -3.57 -13.62
CA PRO A 45 15.44 -2.87 -12.66
C PRO A 45 15.17 -3.75 -11.43
N TYR A 46 15.27 -3.15 -10.24
CA TYR A 46 14.98 -3.78 -8.96
C TYR A 46 13.71 -3.21 -8.34
N ALA A 47 12.91 -4.11 -7.76
CA ALA A 47 11.85 -3.77 -6.83
C ALA A 47 12.20 -4.21 -5.40
N LEU A 48 12.15 -3.28 -4.45
CA LEU A 48 12.25 -3.58 -3.01
C LEU A 48 10.85 -3.82 -2.45
N VAL A 49 10.61 -4.98 -1.83
CA VAL A 49 9.33 -5.30 -1.19
C VAL A 49 9.54 -5.61 0.29
N THR A 50 8.90 -4.85 1.16
CA THR A 50 9.01 -5.04 2.61
C THR A 50 7.94 -5.99 3.15
N ALA A 51 8.26 -6.78 4.18
CA ALA A 51 7.39 -7.85 4.68
C ALA A 51 7.03 -8.88 3.58
N ALA A 52 8.04 -9.33 2.85
CA ALA A 52 7.91 -10.25 1.71
C ALA A 52 7.88 -11.73 2.12
N THR A 53 7.95 -12.06 3.42
CA THR A 53 7.97 -13.47 3.88
C THR A 53 6.65 -14.20 3.71
N ASP A 54 5.52 -13.47 3.65
CA ASP A 54 4.18 -14.07 3.57
C ASP A 54 3.13 -13.07 3.03
N GLY A 55 1.89 -13.53 2.87
CA GLY A 55 0.72 -12.71 2.57
C GLY A 55 0.88 -11.83 1.33
N ILE A 56 0.38 -10.58 1.43
CA ILE A 56 0.40 -9.61 0.33
C ILE A 56 1.82 -9.36 -0.18
N GLY A 57 2.79 -9.16 0.70
CA GLY A 57 4.17 -8.86 0.30
C GLY A 57 4.82 -10.00 -0.50
N LYS A 58 4.59 -11.25 -0.10
CA LYS A 58 5.05 -12.44 -0.85
C LYS A 58 4.39 -12.52 -2.22
N SER A 59 3.06 -12.36 -2.29
CA SER A 59 2.31 -12.40 -3.55
C SER A 59 2.69 -11.26 -4.50
N VAL A 60 2.90 -10.04 -3.98
CA VAL A 60 3.39 -8.89 -4.75
C VAL A 60 4.79 -9.16 -5.28
N SER A 61 5.69 -9.74 -4.48
CA SER A 61 7.03 -10.12 -4.92
C SER A 61 6.98 -11.12 -6.08
N LYS A 62 6.14 -12.16 -5.98
CA LYS A 62 5.91 -13.13 -7.06
C LYS A 62 5.40 -12.46 -8.34
N GLU A 63 4.46 -11.53 -8.21
CA GLU A 63 3.88 -10.84 -9.37
C GLU A 63 4.92 -9.91 -10.04
N LEU A 64 5.64 -9.10 -9.27
CA LEU A 64 6.70 -8.24 -9.79
C LEU A 64 7.82 -9.06 -10.48
N TYR A 65 8.19 -10.20 -9.93
CA TYR A 65 9.15 -11.10 -10.57
C TYR A 65 8.68 -11.58 -11.94
N LYS A 66 7.39 -11.89 -12.11
CA LYS A 66 6.81 -12.29 -13.40
C LYS A 66 6.84 -11.15 -14.42
N HIS A 67 6.68 -9.91 -13.96
CA HIS A 67 6.74 -8.70 -14.80
C HIS A 67 8.16 -8.25 -15.15
N GLY A 68 9.20 -8.90 -14.63
CA GLY A 68 10.58 -8.69 -15.07
C GLY A 68 11.49 -7.96 -14.09
N PHE A 69 11.03 -7.68 -12.87
CA PHE A 69 11.88 -7.08 -11.85
C PHE A 69 12.84 -8.10 -11.22
N ASN A 70 14.08 -7.67 -10.97
CA ASN A 70 14.89 -8.25 -9.92
C ASN A 70 14.33 -7.79 -8.57
N LEU A 71 14.61 -8.53 -7.49
CA LEU A 71 13.97 -8.27 -6.20
C LEU A 71 14.95 -8.04 -5.08
N ILE A 72 14.56 -7.18 -4.14
CA ILE A 72 15.10 -7.15 -2.78
C ILE A 72 13.94 -7.50 -1.85
N LEU A 73 14.04 -8.64 -1.18
CA LEU A 73 13.02 -9.16 -0.28
C LEU A 73 13.38 -8.81 1.16
N HIS A 74 12.52 -8.05 1.83
CA HIS A 74 12.71 -7.72 3.23
C HIS A 74 11.79 -8.50 4.18
N GLY A 75 12.34 -8.93 5.30
CA GLY A 75 11.60 -9.48 6.44
C GLY A 75 12.50 -9.82 7.61
N ARG A 76 11.91 -10.29 8.71
CA ARG A 76 12.64 -10.56 9.96
C ARG A 76 13.16 -11.99 10.13
N ASN A 77 12.76 -12.92 9.25
CA ASN A 77 13.14 -14.33 9.34
C ASN A 77 13.85 -14.75 8.05
N SER A 78 15.16 -15.01 8.18
CA SER A 78 16.05 -15.37 7.07
C SER A 78 15.59 -16.64 6.36
N GLU A 79 15.26 -17.70 7.09
CA GLU A 79 14.82 -18.99 6.50
C GLU A 79 13.53 -18.85 5.70
N LYS A 80 12.57 -18.05 6.17
CA LYS A 80 11.34 -17.76 5.42
C LYS A 80 11.64 -16.96 4.16
N LEU A 81 12.54 -15.98 4.21
CA LEU A 81 12.95 -15.22 3.03
C LEU A 81 13.66 -16.11 2.01
N GLU A 82 14.48 -17.04 2.49
CA GLU A 82 15.16 -18.02 1.64
C GLU A 82 14.17 -18.90 0.89
N ARG A 83 13.19 -19.48 1.61
CA ARG A 83 12.12 -20.26 0.97
C ARG A 83 11.32 -19.45 -0.04
N VAL A 84 11.01 -18.18 0.28
CA VAL A 84 10.31 -17.30 -0.66
C VAL A 84 11.17 -17.00 -1.90
N ARG A 85 12.48 -16.80 -1.72
CA ARG A 85 13.42 -16.63 -2.83
C ARG A 85 13.41 -17.85 -3.75
N GLU A 86 13.55 -19.06 -3.20
CA GLU A 86 13.51 -20.32 -3.96
C GLU A 86 12.17 -20.47 -4.71
N GLU A 87 11.05 -20.24 -4.03
CA GLU A 87 9.72 -20.28 -4.65
C GLU A 87 9.59 -19.29 -5.80
N ILE A 88 10.09 -18.05 -5.65
CA ILE A 88 10.02 -17.02 -6.68
C ILE A 88 10.91 -17.38 -7.88
N GLN A 89 12.14 -17.83 -7.62
CA GLN A 89 13.07 -18.21 -8.68
C GLN A 89 12.56 -19.40 -9.49
N ALA A 90 11.78 -20.30 -8.88
CA ALA A 90 11.10 -21.38 -9.57
C ALA A 90 9.98 -20.93 -10.53
N LEU A 91 9.48 -19.68 -10.44
CA LEU A 91 8.39 -19.17 -11.28
C LEU A 91 8.81 -18.77 -12.71
N GLY A 92 10.10 -18.75 -13.06
CA GLY A 92 10.50 -18.28 -14.39
C GLY A 92 11.91 -18.65 -14.82
N ALA A 93 12.06 -18.86 -16.14
CA ALA A 93 13.28 -19.34 -16.81
C ALA A 93 14.41 -18.30 -16.96
N SER A 94 14.17 -17.02 -16.64
CA SER A 94 15.19 -15.97 -16.67
C SER A 94 15.93 -15.91 -15.33
N LYS A 95 17.27 -15.91 -15.37
CA LYS A 95 18.15 -15.71 -14.21
C LYS A 95 18.07 -14.27 -13.67
N ARG A 96 16.92 -13.89 -13.10
CA ARG A 96 16.75 -12.61 -12.38
C ARG A 96 17.28 -12.76 -10.96
N ASP A 97 17.89 -11.69 -10.46
CA ASP A 97 18.47 -11.66 -9.12
C ASP A 97 17.38 -11.45 -8.06
N VAL A 98 17.55 -12.11 -6.92
CA VAL A 98 16.68 -12.02 -5.75
C VAL A 98 17.55 -11.90 -4.51
N LYS A 99 17.69 -10.67 -4.02
CA LYS A 99 18.43 -10.32 -2.81
C LYS A 99 17.53 -10.40 -1.58
N ILE A 100 18.14 -10.65 -0.43
CA ILE A 100 17.47 -10.72 0.86
C ILE A 100 18.00 -9.60 1.76
N TRP A 101 17.10 -8.91 2.45
CA TRP A 101 17.43 -7.95 3.50
C TRP A 101 16.71 -8.35 4.79
N VAL A 102 17.49 -8.80 5.78
CA VAL A 102 16.96 -9.22 7.07
C VAL A 102 16.98 -8.05 8.05
N ALA A 103 15.80 -7.61 8.46
CA ALA A 103 15.62 -6.62 9.52
C ALA A 103 14.26 -6.81 10.20
N ASP A 104 14.17 -6.48 11.49
CA ASP A 104 12.88 -6.45 12.19
C ASP A 104 12.31 -5.04 12.17
N ALA A 105 11.17 -4.85 11.52
CA ALA A 105 10.49 -3.58 11.46
C ALA A 105 9.95 -3.08 12.81
N ASN A 106 9.88 -3.96 13.81
CA ASN A 106 9.55 -3.58 15.18
C ASN A 106 10.77 -3.05 15.95
N SER A 107 11.99 -3.27 15.45
CA SER A 107 13.22 -2.87 16.14
C SER A 107 13.53 -1.39 15.91
N PRO A 108 13.90 -0.62 16.95
CA PRO A 108 14.42 0.74 16.78
C PRO A 108 15.82 0.77 16.16
N ASP A 109 16.56 -0.34 16.19
CA ASP A 109 17.99 -0.39 15.89
C ASP A 109 18.29 -0.79 14.44
N VAL A 110 17.31 -0.65 13.54
CA VAL A 110 17.51 -0.96 12.12
C VAL A 110 18.46 0.06 11.50
N ASP A 111 19.63 -0.41 11.04
CA ASP A 111 20.58 0.41 10.30
C ASP A 111 20.16 0.54 8.82
N PHE A 112 19.35 1.56 8.54
CA PHE A 112 18.87 1.84 7.19
C PHE A 112 19.98 2.31 6.25
N GLU A 113 21.01 3.00 6.75
CA GLU A 113 22.10 3.51 5.91
C GLU A 113 23.00 2.35 5.43
N ALA A 114 23.35 1.42 6.33
CA ALA A 114 24.04 0.19 5.96
C ALA A 114 23.21 -0.64 4.97
N ALA A 115 21.89 -0.71 5.19
CA ALA A 115 20.99 -1.41 4.27
C ALA A 115 20.98 -0.79 2.86
N VAL A 116 21.00 0.53 2.73
CA VAL A 116 21.03 1.20 1.42
C VAL A 116 22.42 1.11 0.78
N ALA A 117 23.50 1.19 1.56
CA ALA A 117 24.87 1.07 1.07
C ALA A 117 25.14 -0.27 0.38
N GLN A 118 24.57 -1.37 0.87
CA GLN A 118 24.71 -2.70 0.24
C GLN A 118 24.04 -2.78 -1.15
N TRP A 119 23.16 -1.83 -1.48
CA TRP A 119 22.45 -1.74 -2.76
C TRP A 119 23.07 -0.70 -3.70
N GLU A 120 24.26 -0.16 -3.39
CA GLU A 120 24.95 0.73 -4.31
C GLU A 120 25.18 0.04 -5.66
N GLY A 121 25.00 0.78 -6.76
CA GLY A 121 25.01 0.22 -8.12
C GLY A 121 23.73 -0.51 -8.57
N LEU A 122 22.79 -0.86 -7.67
CA LEU A 122 21.49 -1.39 -8.08
C LEU A 122 20.55 -0.28 -8.55
N GLU A 123 19.83 -0.52 -9.64
CA GLU A 123 18.81 0.40 -10.16
C GLU A 123 17.44 0.06 -9.54
N ILE A 124 17.17 0.60 -8.35
CA ILE A 124 15.89 0.42 -7.65
C ILE A 124 14.87 1.40 -8.23
N THR A 125 13.89 0.88 -8.96
CA THR A 125 12.87 1.67 -9.67
C THR A 125 11.49 1.59 -9.03
N LEU A 126 11.29 0.62 -8.13
CA LEU A 126 10.05 0.44 -7.37
C LEU A 126 10.35 0.08 -5.91
N VAL A 127 9.70 0.78 -4.98
CA VAL A 127 9.73 0.44 -3.55
C VAL A 127 8.32 0.20 -3.07
N VAL A 128 8.03 -1.00 -2.58
CA VAL A 128 6.75 -1.37 -1.99
C VAL A 128 6.91 -1.48 -0.47
N ASN A 129 6.55 -0.39 0.21
CA ASN A 129 6.42 -0.32 1.66
C ASN A 129 5.17 -1.09 2.11
N ASN A 130 5.29 -2.42 2.22
CA ASN A 130 4.22 -3.34 2.60
C ASN A 130 4.22 -3.75 4.08
N VAL A 131 5.32 -3.49 4.82
CA VAL A 131 5.33 -3.68 6.28
C VAL A 131 4.14 -2.99 6.92
N GLY A 132 3.42 -3.75 7.74
CA GLY A 132 2.33 -3.23 8.54
C GLY A 132 1.45 -4.33 9.09
N GLY A 133 0.31 -3.91 9.61
CA GLY A 133 -0.68 -4.76 10.26
C GLY A 133 -0.95 -4.24 11.67
N ALA A 134 -1.87 -4.88 12.37
CA ALA A 134 -2.00 -4.80 13.81
C ALA A 134 -2.85 -6.00 14.26
N PRO A 135 -2.63 -6.53 15.47
CA PRO A 135 -3.62 -7.42 16.04
C PRO A 135 -4.93 -6.63 16.23
N VAL A 136 -6.06 -7.20 15.83
CA VAL A 136 -7.36 -6.73 16.28
C VAL A 136 -7.39 -6.99 17.79
N ARG A 137 -7.54 -5.93 18.59
CA ARG A 137 -7.51 -6.03 20.05
C ARG A 137 -8.94 -5.96 20.59
N GLU A 138 -9.29 -6.90 21.46
CA GLU A 138 -10.54 -6.83 22.25
C GLU A 138 -10.48 -5.69 23.27
N SER A 139 -9.27 -5.41 23.77
CA SER A 139 -8.97 -4.36 24.73
C SER A 139 -9.34 -2.95 24.25
N THR A 140 -9.82 -2.13 25.17
CA THR A 140 -9.87 -0.68 25.00
C THR A 140 -8.46 -0.08 25.08
N ILE A 141 -8.27 1.14 24.57
CA ILE A 141 -6.93 1.73 24.46
C ILE A 141 -6.22 1.91 25.80
N ASP A 142 -6.97 2.17 26.87
CA ASP A 142 -6.49 2.39 28.24
C ASP A 142 -5.86 1.14 28.88
N VAL A 143 -6.13 -0.06 28.34
CA VAL A 143 -5.54 -1.31 28.84
C VAL A 143 -4.49 -1.91 27.90
N ILE A 144 -4.21 -1.27 26.75
CA ILE A 144 -3.14 -1.71 25.86
C ILE A 144 -1.80 -1.25 26.47
N PRO A 145 -0.81 -2.14 26.63
CA PRO A 145 0.52 -1.74 27.09
C PRO A 145 1.14 -0.67 26.20
N GLU A 146 1.78 0.33 26.80
CA GLU A 146 2.45 1.41 26.05
C GLU A 146 3.46 0.85 25.03
N SER A 147 4.20 -0.20 25.40
CA SER A 147 5.15 -0.89 24.53
C SER A 147 4.54 -1.40 23.23
N ASP A 148 3.28 -1.88 23.29
CA ASP A 148 2.57 -2.40 22.12
C ASP A 148 2.12 -1.26 21.20
N LEU A 149 1.68 -0.15 21.78
CA LEU A 149 1.34 1.07 21.03
C LEU A 149 2.56 1.62 20.30
N LEU A 150 3.70 1.73 20.99
CA LEU A 150 4.97 2.15 20.41
C LEU A 150 5.45 1.20 19.31
N THR A 151 5.25 -0.11 19.48
CA THR A 151 5.58 -1.12 18.47
C THR A 151 4.72 -0.96 17.22
N ASP A 152 3.41 -0.74 17.38
CA ASP A 152 2.49 -0.50 16.24
C ASP A 152 2.88 0.77 15.47
N VAL A 153 3.18 1.86 16.18
CA VAL A 153 3.66 3.12 15.57
C VAL A 153 4.97 2.89 14.84
N ARG A 154 5.93 2.20 15.46
CA ARG A 154 7.22 1.94 14.83
C ARG A 154 7.07 1.13 13.56
N ARG A 155 6.37 0.00 13.62
CA ARG A 155 6.17 -0.90 12.48
C ARG A 155 5.45 -0.21 11.33
N ASN A 156 4.32 0.44 11.61
CA ASN A 156 3.41 0.89 10.57
C ASN A 156 3.74 2.30 10.03
N SER A 157 4.43 3.12 10.84
CA SER A 157 4.70 4.53 10.51
C SER A 157 6.19 4.81 10.40
N LEU A 158 6.97 4.56 11.46
CA LEU A 158 8.37 4.99 11.49
C LEU A 158 9.25 4.15 10.56
N PHE A 159 9.08 2.83 10.52
CA PHE A 159 9.85 1.95 9.65
C PHE A 159 9.77 2.35 8.16
N PRO A 160 8.57 2.45 7.53
CA PRO A 160 8.50 2.87 6.13
C PRO A 160 9.00 4.29 5.90
N LEU A 161 8.78 5.22 6.86
CA LEU A 161 9.30 6.59 6.76
C LEU A 161 10.84 6.62 6.77
N LEU A 162 11.48 5.93 7.72
CA LEU A 162 12.93 5.91 7.88
C LEU A 162 13.61 5.17 6.72
N LEU A 163 13.03 4.07 6.25
CA LEU A 163 13.48 3.37 5.04
C LEU A 163 13.41 4.28 3.82
N THR A 164 12.27 4.95 3.60
CA THR A 164 12.12 5.90 2.49
C THR A 164 13.14 7.03 2.61
N ARG A 165 13.33 7.62 3.79
CA ARG A 165 14.34 8.67 4.03
C ARG A 165 15.74 8.25 3.60
N ALA A 166 16.18 7.05 3.99
CA ALA A 166 17.50 6.53 3.64
C ALA A 166 17.63 6.21 2.13
N LEU A 167 16.54 5.77 1.49
CA LEU A 167 16.52 5.46 0.06
C LEU A 167 16.50 6.70 -0.84
N LEU A 168 15.88 7.81 -0.41
CA LEU A 168 15.66 9.00 -1.25
C LEU A 168 16.92 9.51 -1.96
N PRO A 169 18.09 9.68 -1.30
CA PRO A 169 19.31 10.10 -1.98
C PRO A 169 19.71 9.19 -3.13
N LYS A 170 19.48 7.87 -3.02
CA LYS A 170 19.75 6.89 -4.07
C LYS A 170 18.69 6.93 -5.17
N LEU A 171 17.41 6.94 -4.81
CA LEU A 171 16.30 6.96 -5.77
C LEU A 171 16.32 8.21 -6.65
N ARG A 172 16.70 9.37 -6.09
CA ARG A 172 16.85 10.62 -6.86
C ARG A 172 17.96 10.56 -7.93
N ARG A 173 18.93 9.64 -7.80
CA ARG A 173 20.01 9.43 -8.79
C ARG A 173 19.62 8.47 -9.92
N ALA A 174 18.44 7.85 -9.88
CA ALA A 174 18.01 6.91 -10.91
C ALA A 174 17.95 7.60 -12.29
N SER A 175 18.23 6.85 -13.36
CA SER A 175 18.25 7.39 -14.72
C SER A 175 16.86 7.68 -15.31
N GLY A 176 15.82 7.21 -14.63
CA GLY A 176 14.43 7.28 -15.06
C GLY A 176 13.47 7.17 -13.86
N PRO A 177 12.16 7.07 -14.14
CA PRO A 177 11.10 7.24 -13.14
C PRO A 177 11.14 6.17 -12.06
N VAL A 178 10.95 6.57 -10.81
CA VAL A 178 10.88 5.72 -9.63
C VAL A 178 9.51 5.88 -8.97
N GLU A 179 8.91 4.80 -8.50
CA GLU A 179 7.71 4.88 -7.66
C GLU A 179 7.91 4.27 -6.28
N ILE A 180 7.43 4.99 -5.26
CA ILE A 180 7.37 4.53 -3.87
C ILE A 180 5.89 4.28 -3.53
N ALA A 181 5.53 3.00 -3.45
CA ALA A 181 4.20 2.54 -3.09
C ALA A 181 4.11 2.26 -1.59
N PHE A 182 3.16 2.89 -0.93
CA PHE A 182 2.86 2.68 0.48
C PHE A 182 1.59 1.84 0.64
N CYS A 183 1.72 0.62 1.17
CA CYS A 183 0.56 -0.21 1.48
C CYS A 183 -0.17 0.32 2.71
N GLY A 184 -1.25 1.01 2.43
CA GLY A 184 -2.13 1.68 3.39
C GLY A 184 -3.23 0.79 3.94
N SER A 185 -4.33 1.44 4.30
CA SER A 185 -5.59 0.76 4.59
C SER A 185 -6.77 1.71 4.38
N LEU A 186 -7.92 1.16 4.00
CA LEU A 186 -9.20 1.88 4.03
C LEU A 186 -9.56 2.41 5.43
N SER A 187 -9.00 1.84 6.50
CA SER A 187 -9.17 2.36 7.87
C SER A 187 -8.43 3.69 8.12
N SER A 188 -7.65 4.19 7.16
CA SER A 188 -6.96 5.48 7.29
C SER A 188 -7.90 6.68 7.27
N SER A 189 -9.09 6.52 6.70
CA SER A 189 -10.11 7.57 6.56
C SER A 189 -11.41 7.25 7.30
N LEU A 190 -11.49 6.11 8.00
CA LEU A 190 -12.67 5.66 8.72
C LEU A 190 -12.35 5.49 10.21
N PRO A 191 -13.19 6.03 11.12
CA PRO A 191 -13.03 5.85 12.56
C PRO A 191 -13.52 4.45 12.98
N ILE A 192 -12.74 3.42 12.66
CA ILE A 192 -13.07 2.02 12.99
C ILE A 192 -12.71 1.76 14.47
N PRO A 193 -13.66 1.30 15.30
CA PRO A 193 -13.38 0.99 16.70
C PRO A 193 -12.39 -0.17 16.84
N ARG A 194 -11.79 -0.33 18.01
CA ARG A 194 -10.86 -1.44 18.36
C ARG A 194 -9.53 -1.50 17.59
N ILE A 195 -9.37 -0.67 16.55
CA ILE A 195 -8.14 -0.59 15.76
C ILE A 195 -7.54 0.83 15.75
N ILE A 196 -7.74 1.59 16.84
CA ILE A 196 -7.32 3.01 16.95
C ILE A 196 -5.85 3.22 16.56
N PRO A 197 -4.86 2.50 17.14
CA PRO A 197 -3.45 2.71 16.77
C PRO A 197 -3.18 2.34 15.31
N TYR A 198 -3.86 1.31 14.80
CA TYR A 198 -3.72 0.89 13.41
C TYR A 198 -4.27 1.92 12.42
N GLY A 199 -5.50 2.39 12.62
CA GLY A 199 -6.10 3.46 11.79
C GLY A 199 -5.24 4.72 11.81
N ALA A 200 -4.81 5.17 13.00
CA ALA A 200 -3.95 6.34 13.16
C ALA A 200 -2.61 6.20 12.43
N THR A 201 -1.94 5.04 12.54
CA THR A 201 -0.67 4.79 11.85
C THR A 201 -0.83 4.70 10.33
N LYS A 202 -1.94 4.15 9.83
CA LYS A 202 -2.23 4.15 8.39
C LYS A 202 -2.61 5.54 7.87
N ALA A 203 -3.25 6.39 8.67
CA ALA A 203 -3.48 7.80 8.35
C ALA A 203 -2.18 8.61 8.30
N PHE A 204 -1.26 8.38 9.25
CA PHE A 204 0.09 8.91 9.20
C PHE A 204 0.80 8.57 7.88
N LEU A 205 0.76 7.28 7.48
CA LEU A 205 1.39 6.83 6.25
C LEU A 205 0.77 7.47 5.00
N ARG A 206 -0.56 7.68 5.00
CA ARG A 206 -1.28 8.39 3.92
C ARG A 206 -0.77 9.81 3.77
N GLN A 207 -0.64 10.52 4.89
CA GLN A 207 -0.12 11.88 4.89
C GLN A 207 1.35 11.92 4.48
N CYS A 208 2.18 10.99 4.94
CA CYS A 208 3.58 10.89 4.53
C CYS A 208 3.73 10.70 3.02
N SER A 209 2.95 9.81 2.40
CA SER A 209 2.97 9.62 0.95
C SER A 209 2.64 10.91 0.21
N GLY A 210 1.51 11.56 0.53
CA GLY A 210 1.07 12.77 -0.15
C GLY A 210 2.01 13.97 0.08
N ALA A 211 2.53 14.12 1.29
CA ALA A 211 3.49 15.16 1.63
C ALA A 211 4.82 14.95 0.90
N LEU A 212 5.34 13.73 0.86
CA LEU A 212 6.56 13.40 0.12
C LEU A 212 6.40 13.68 -1.38
N GLN A 213 5.28 13.31 -1.99
CA GLN A 213 5.01 13.65 -3.39
C GLN A 213 5.05 15.15 -3.64
N SER A 214 4.43 15.94 -2.75
CA SER A 214 4.41 17.39 -2.84
C SER A 214 5.82 17.99 -2.65
N ASP A 215 6.61 17.43 -1.74
CA ASP A 215 7.98 17.86 -1.47
C ASP A 215 8.91 17.61 -2.68
N GLU A 216 8.83 16.41 -3.28
CA GLU A 216 9.57 16.10 -4.51
C GLU A 216 9.16 17.01 -5.67
N LEU A 217 7.88 17.36 -5.79
CA LEU A 217 7.38 18.30 -6.81
C LEU A 217 7.87 19.74 -6.56
N PHE A 218 7.91 20.17 -5.30
CA PHE A 218 8.31 21.53 -4.93
C PHE A 218 9.80 21.78 -5.16
N HIS A 219 10.64 20.77 -4.91
CA HIS A 219 12.09 20.86 -5.06
C HIS A 219 12.62 20.43 -6.43
N ALA A 220 11.79 19.84 -7.29
CA ALA A 220 12.23 19.38 -8.60
C ALA A 220 12.59 20.55 -9.53
N THR A 221 13.82 20.58 -10.02
CA THR A 221 14.24 21.40 -11.17
C THR A 221 13.93 20.66 -12.48
N GLY A 222 12.66 20.27 -12.69
CA GLY A 222 12.23 19.51 -13.88
C GLY A 222 11.06 18.57 -13.61
N THR A 223 10.89 17.54 -14.44
CA THR A 223 9.92 16.46 -14.15
C THR A 223 10.44 15.65 -12.96
N PRO A 224 9.66 15.49 -11.87
CA PRO A 224 10.12 14.72 -10.72
C PRO A 224 10.42 13.30 -11.14
N ASN A 225 11.56 12.80 -10.69
CA ASN A 225 11.93 11.43 -10.95
C ASN A 225 11.23 10.45 -10.01
N ILE A 226 10.71 10.94 -8.88
CA ILE A 226 10.06 10.13 -7.85
C ILE A 226 8.55 10.43 -7.84
N SER A 227 7.75 9.38 -8.00
CA SER A 227 6.32 9.38 -7.66
C SER A 227 6.08 8.60 -6.38
N THR A 228 5.00 8.95 -5.68
CA THR A 228 4.49 8.13 -4.57
C THR A 228 3.04 7.77 -4.80
N ILE A 229 2.64 6.60 -4.30
CA ILE A 229 1.26 6.15 -4.35
C ILE A 229 0.86 5.50 -3.03
N TYR A 230 -0.25 5.95 -2.46
CA TYR A 230 -0.87 5.30 -1.33
C TYR A 230 -1.89 4.26 -1.79
N LEU A 231 -1.69 3.00 -1.39
CA LEU A 231 -2.53 1.88 -1.77
C LEU A 231 -3.52 1.60 -0.64
N ASP A 232 -4.79 1.95 -0.85
CA ASP A 232 -5.87 1.72 0.11
C ASP A 232 -6.24 0.22 0.14
N VAL A 233 -5.65 -0.50 1.10
CA VAL A 233 -5.88 -1.96 1.27
C VAL A 233 -7.15 -2.21 2.09
N GLY A 234 -8.08 -2.97 1.53
CA GLY A 234 -9.25 -3.51 2.22
C GLY A 234 -8.99 -4.88 2.84
N SER A 235 -10.05 -5.63 3.17
CA SER A 235 -9.93 -6.99 3.71
C SER A 235 -9.33 -7.95 2.67
N VAL A 236 -8.20 -8.58 2.99
CA VAL A 236 -7.52 -9.56 2.15
C VAL A 236 -7.27 -10.83 2.94
N ALA A 237 -7.60 -11.98 2.36
CA ALA A 237 -7.28 -13.28 2.93
C ALA A 237 -5.77 -13.53 2.80
N SER A 238 -5.08 -13.60 3.95
CA SER A 238 -3.62 -13.71 4.01
C SER A 238 -3.19 -14.46 5.28
N ALA A 239 -1.92 -14.83 5.38
CA ALA A 239 -1.39 -15.43 6.60
C ALA A 239 -1.52 -14.52 7.84
N GLY A 240 -1.50 -13.18 7.63
CA GLY A 240 -1.68 -12.19 8.69
C GLY A 240 -3.15 -11.87 9.00
N HIS A 241 -4.09 -12.33 8.17
CA HIS A 241 -5.52 -12.09 8.31
C HIS A 241 -6.29 -13.32 7.81
N LYS A 242 -6.53 -14.25 8.75
CA LYS A 242 -7.07 -15.59 8.49
C LYS A 242 -8.59 -15.56 8.30
N VAL A 243 -9.02 -15.11 7.13
CA VAL A 243 -10.41 -15.13 6.69
C VAL A 243 -10.55 -15.89 5.38
N SER A 244 -11.73 -16.45 5.14
CA SER A 244 -12.01 -17.18 3.89
C SER A 244 -12.02 -16.22 2.69
N ALA A 245 -11.36 -16.63 1.61
CA ALA A 245 -11.38 -15.87 0.38
C ALA A 245 -12.80 -15.82 -0.21
N SER A 246 -13.19 -14.64 -0.68
CA SER A 246 -14.47 -14.37 -1.32
C SER A 246 -14.33 -13.23 -2.33
N PHE A 247 -15.41 -12.88 -3.02
CA PHE A 247 -15.42 -11.71 -3.91
C PHE A 247 -15.13 -10.39 -3.18
N ALA A 248 -15.59 -10.23 -1.94
CA ALA A 248 -15.32 -9.04 -1.13
C ALA A 248 -13.98 -9.14 -0.36
N THR A 249 -13.36 -10.32 -0.34
CA THR A 249 -12.12 -10.59 0.42
C THR A 249 -11.20 -11.46 -0.45
N PRO A 250 -10.45 -10.86 -1.38
CA PRO A 250 -9.63 -11.62 -2.30
C PRO A 250 -8.50 -12.35 -1.56
N SER A 251 -7.97 -13.41 -2.17
CA SER A 251 -6.69 -13.97 -1.72
C SER A 251 -5.55 -12.98 -1.96
N SER A 252 -4.45 -13.16 -1.22
CA SER A 252 -3.24 -12.33 -1.40
C SER A 252 -2.72 -12.34 -2.84
N ASP A 253 -2.83 -13.46 -3.57
CA ASP A 253 -2.43 -13.56 -4.97
C ASP A 253 -3.34 -12.78 -5.93
N VAL A 254 -4.66 -12.82 -5.70
CA VAL A 254 -5.61 -12.01 -6.48
C VAL A 254 -5.35 -10.54 -6.21
N PHE A 255 -5.24 -10.16 -4.94
CA PHE A 255 -5.00 -8.78 -4.54
C PHE A 255 -3.68 -8.24 -5.10
N ALA A 256 -2.60 -9.04 -5.07
CA ALA A 256 -1.30 -8.65 -5.59
C ALA A 256 -1.32 -8.29 -7.08
N ARG A 257 -2.07 -9.03 -7.91
CA ARG A 257 -2.23 -8.68 -9.35
C ARG A 257 -2.86 -7.31 -9.53
N HIS A 258 -3.91 -7.02 -8.77
CA HIS A 258 -4.59 -5.73 -8.82
C HIS A 258 -3.70 -4.59 -8.27
N LEU A 259 -2.97 -4.85 -7.19
CA LEU A 259 -2.00 -3.90 -6.63
C LEU A 259 -0.92 -3.54 -7.64
N VAL A 260 -0.26 -4.53 -8.22
CA VAL A 260 0.80 -4.34 -9.22
C VAL A 260 0.27 -3.67 -10.48
N HIS A 261 -0.97 -3.98 -10.91
CA HIS A 261 -1.61 -3.32 -12.06
C HIS A 261 -1.74 -1.80 -11.85
N CYS A 262 -2.06 -1.34 -10.64
CA CYS A 262 -2.25 0.07 -10.33
C CYS A 262 -0.96 0.88 -10.16
N ILE A 263 0.21 0.23 -10.12
CA ILE A 263 1.51 0.92 -10.09
C ILE A 263 1.67 1.77 -11.37
N GLY A 264 2.06 3.03 -11.19
CA GLY A 264 2.18 4.02 -12.26
C GLY A 264 0.85 4.57 -12.79
N CYS A 265 -0.27 4.38 -12.09
CA CYS A 265 -1.56 4.93 -12.53
C CYS A 265 -1.67 6.47 -12.44
N GLY A 266 -0.66 7.15 -11.89
CA GLY A 266 -0.60 8.61 -11.79
C GLY A 266 -1.52 9.21 -10.73
N ARG A 267 -2.04 8.40 -9.79
CA ARG A 267 -2.85 8.87 -8.66
C ARG A 267 -2.04 8.87 -7.38
N ALA A 268 -2.25 9.89 -6.54
CA ALA A 268 -1.66 9.95 -5.20
C ALA A 268 -2.21 8.85 -4.26
N SER A 269 -3.44 8.39 -4.49
CA SER A 269 -4.02 7.24 -3.78
C SER A 269 -4.99 6.45 -4.66
N ILE A 270 -5.05 5.15 -4.44
CA ILE A 270 -5.94 4.22 -5.15
C ILE A 270 -6.30 3.03 -4.27
N VAL A 271 -7.53 2.53 -4.41
CA VAL A 271 -7.98 1.26 -3.84
C VAL A 271 -7.71 0.18 -4.88
N PRO A 272 -6.66 -0.65 -4.79
CA PRO A 272 -6.21 -1.40 -5.97
C PRO A 272 -7.22 -2.46 -6.45
N TYR A 273 -7.95 -3.07 -5.52
CA TYR A 273 -8.97 -4.05 -5.84
C TYR A 273 -10.31 -3.36 -6.09
N TRP A 274 -10.77 -3.38 -7.35
CA TRP A 274 -11.97 -2.62 -7.75
C TRP A 274 -13.25 -2.95 -6.96
N PRO A 275 -13.51 -4.18 -6.46
CA PRO A 275 -14.66 -4.43 -5.58
C PRO A 275 -14.56 -3.67 -4.25
N HIS A 276 -13.35 -3.55 -3.69
CA HIS A 276 -13.13 -2.69 -2.52
C HIS A 276 -13.33 -1.22 -2.87
N ALA A 277 -12.97 -0.78 -4.08
CA ALA A 277 -13.19 0.60 -4.52
C ALA A 277 -14.70 0.91 -4.61
N LEU A 278 -15.50 -0.02 -5.13
CA LEU A 278 -16.95 0.07 -5.17
C LEU A 278 -17.54 0.12 -3.75
N GLN A 279 -17.10 -0.78 -2.87
CA GLN A 279 -17.52 -0.82 -1.47
C GLN A 279 -17.19 0.49 -0.73
N ALA A 280 -15.96 1.00 -0.89
CA ALA A 280 -15.53 2.26 -0.28
C ALA A 280 -16.37 3.44 -0.82
N GLY A 281 -16.67 3.45 -2.12
CA GLY A 281 -17.58 4.42 -2.74
C GLY A 281 -18.97 4.39 -2.09
N MET A 282 -19.58 3.22 -1.96
CA MET A 282 -20.89 3.06 -1.29
C MET A 282 -20.85 3.55 0.17
N VAL A 283 -19.81 3.17 0.92
CA VAL A 283 -19.61 3.60 2.31
C VAL A 283 -19.50 5.12 2.41
N SER A 284 -18.79 5.77 1.48
CA SER A 284 -18.61 7.23 1.49
C SER A 284 -19.88 8.02 1.23
N MET A 285 -20.91 7.39 0.64
CA MET A 285 -22.21 8.02 0.39
C MET A 285 -23.17 7.93 1.58
N LEU A 286 -22.87 7.07 2.57
CA LEU A 286 -23.73 6.89 3.73
C LEU A 286 -23.41 7.93 4.83
N PRO A 287 -24.43 8.54 5.45
CA PRO A 287 -24.21 9.39 6.61
C PRO A 287 -23.66 8.57 7.78
N ALA A 288 -22.82 9.19 8.61
CA ALA A 288 -22.17 8.53 9.74
C ALA A 288 -23.14 7.84 10.70
N SER A 289 -24.35 8.38 10.86
CA SER A 289 -25.42 7.79 11.70
C SER A 289 -25.88 6.42 11.23
N LEU A 290 -25.80 6.13 9.93
CA LEU A 290 -26.12 4.81 9.36
C LEU A 290 -24.89 3.91 9.28
N LEU A 291 -23.71 4.49 9.03
CA LEU A 291 -22.48 3.74 8.83
C LEU A 291 -21.91 3.16 10.14
N LEU A 292 -21.86 3.96 11.21
CA LEU A 292 -21.21 3.57 12.45
C LEU A 292 -21.83 2.32 13.11
N PRO A 293 -23.17 2.17 13.21
CA PRO A 293 -23.77 0.96 13.76
C PRO A 293 -23.40 -0.31 13.00
N GLU A 294 -23.36 -0.26 11.67
CA GLU A 294 -22.99 -1.42 10.84
C GLU A 294 -21.50 -1.76 10.95
N LEU A 295 -20.64 -0.74 11.02
CA LEU A 295 -19.21 -0.91 11.26
C LEU A 295 -18.95 -1.58 12.62
N PHE A 296 -19.72 -1.22 13.65
CA PHE A 296 -19.62 -1.81 14.98
C PHE A 296 -20.02 -3.28 14.97
N LYS A 297 -21.15 -3.61 14.31
CA LYS A 297 -21.58 -5.01 14.12
C LYS A 297 -20.53 -5.84 13.38
N ALA A 298 -19.96 -5.30 12.31
CA ALA A 298 -18.93 -5.98 11.52
C ALA A 298 -17.68 -6.29 12.37
N MET A 299 -17.25 -5.32 13.19
CA MET A 299 -16.11 -5.52 14.09
C MET A 299 -16.38 -6.56 15.19
N ASP A 300 -17.60 -6.58 15.75
CA ASP A 300 -17.97 -7.59 16.73
C ASP A 300 -17.98 -9.01 16.13
N GLU A 301 -18.41 -9.17 14.87
CA GLU A 301 -18.34 -10.45 14.17
C GLU A 301 -16.89 -10.88 13.87
N GLU A 302 -16.03 -9.94 13.45
CA GLU A 302 -14.62 -10.23 13.18
C GLU A 302 -13.89 -10.71 14.45
N LEU A 303 -14.19 -10.11 15.61
CA LEU A 303 -13.70 -10.57 16.91
C LEU A 303 -14.18 -11.99 17.25
N LYS A 304 -15.42 -12.35 16.93
CA LYS A 304 -15.95 -13.71 17.16
C LYS A 304 -15.28 -14.75 16.26
N VAL A 305 -14.95 -14.39 15.03
CA VAL A 305 -14.24 -15.27 14.08
C VAL A 305 -12.79 -15.49 14.53
N GLY A 306 -12.12 -14.44 15.01
CA GLY A 306 -10.77 -14.54 15.57
C GLY A 306 -10.64 -15.48 16.78
N LYS A 307 -11.73 -15.76 17.50
CA LYS A 307 -11.78 -16.73 18.62
C LYS A 307 -11.84 -18.20 18.18
N ARG A 308 -12.14 -18.48 16.91
CA ARG A 308 -12.42 -19.85 16.40
C ARG A 308 -11.29 -20.46 15.54
N GLY A 309 -10.19 -19.75 15.31
CA GLY A 309 -9.08 -20.20 14.45
C GLY A 309 -7.69 -19.96 15.04
#